data_AF-A0A3S0PR82-F1
#
_entry.id   AF-A0A3S0PR82-F1
#
_cell.length_a   1.000
_cell.length_b   1.000
_cell.length_c   1.000
_cell.angle_alpha   90.00
_cell.angle_beta   90.00
_cell.angle_gamma   90.00
#
_symmetry.space_group_name_H-M   'P 1'
#
loop_
_entity.id
_entity.type
_entity.pdbx_description
1 polymer ?
#
loop_
_entity_poly.entity_id
_entity_poly.type
_entity_poly.pdbx_seq_one_letter_code
_entity_poly.pdbx_strand_id
1 'polypeptide(L)'
;MIQNTDNKPLSELYSADHKITYYIPKYQREYIWSKSNWEALFDDVWESNGGHFLGSIICINTEPDSHKPARLELVDGQQRMTTISLFYLAIYKYLIGNIPDAGDMEQQLKLMGLRNRIILSDEKTIRLFPSYSNSNLDDYKYVYSATIENLRTLSKPKNYGNRRIAKAFQYFSDRLHSMDEFGNRNFTYQSAQDLLSKLNSATLVKIDVATHSDAFILFETLNNRGVPLSAIDLIKNKL
;
A
#
# COMPACT_ATOMS: atom_id res chain seq x y z
N MET A 1 -5.32 25.70 3.67
CA MET A 1 -6.55 25.46 2.90
C MET A 1 -6.43 24.13 2.15
N ILE A 2 -7.54 23.41 1.93
CA ILE A 2 -7.59 22.26 1.00
C ILE A 2 -7.22 22.79 -0.39
N GLN A 3 -6.25 22.15 -1.03
CA GLN A 3 -5.84 22.47 -2.39
C GLN A 3 -6.62 21.67 -3.42
N ASN A 4 -6.88 20.40 -3.12
CA ASN A 4 -7.63 19.51 -4.00
C ASN A 4 -8.30 18.38 -3.21
N THR A 5 -9.41 17.85 -3.71
CA THR A 5 -10.08 16.66 -3.14
C THR A 5 -10.74 15.87 -4.25
N ASP A 6 -10.21 14.68 -4.52
CA ASP A 6 -10.70 13.80 -5.58
C ASP A 6 -10.92 12.38 -5.05
N ASN A 7 -12.04 11.76 -5.43
CA ASN A 7 -12.20 10.31 -5.29
C ASN A 7 -11.51 9.62 -6.47
N LYS A 8 -10.40 8.93 -6.19
CA LYS A 8 -9.56 8.31 -7.22
C LYS A 8 -9.53 6.80 -7.06
N PRO A 9 -9.63 6.02 -8.15
CA PRO A 9 -9.36 4.59 -8.08
C PRO A 9 -7.89 4.34 -7.73
N LEU A 10 -7.58 3.23 -7.06
CA LEU A 10 -6.20 2.88 -6.71
C LEU A 10 -5.31 2.76 -7.94
N SER A 11 -5.87 2.32 -9.07
CA SER A 11 -5.18 2.30 -10.37
C SER A 11 -4.67 3.66 -10.84
N GLU A 12 -5.32 4.76 -10.46
CA GLU A 12 -4.85 6.12 -10.75
C GLU A 12 -3.83 6.59 -9.71
N LEU A 13 -4.10 6.35 -8.41
CA LEU A 13 -3.21 6.74 -7.31
C LEU A 13 -1.84 6.06 -7.35
N TYR A 14 -1.83 4.79 -7.78
CA TYR A 14 -0.65 3.96 -8.02
C TYR A 14 -0.39 3.81 -9.52
N SER A 15 -0.75 4.81 -10.35
CA SER A 15 -0.47 4.75 -11.79
C SER A 15 1.03 4.61 -12.07
N ALA A 16 1.36 3.73 -13.01
CA ALA A 16 2.73 3.51 -13.48
C ALA A 16 3.32 4.77 -14.13
N ASP A 17 2.46 5.57 -14.78
CA ASP A 17 2.86 6.75 -15.55
C ASP A 17 3.27 7.93 -14.66
N HIS A 18 2.77 7.97 -13.43
CA HIS A 18 3.08 9.02 -12.47
C HIS A 18 4.34 8.69 -11.69
N LYS A 19 5.33 9.59 -11.71
CA LYS A 19 6.53 9.53 -10.85
C LYS A 19 6.22 10.12 -9.47
N ILE A 20 5.30 9.49 -8.73
CA ILE A 20 4.89 9.92 -7.39
C ILE A 20 5.45 8.94 -6.36
N THR A 21 6.03 9.50 -5.29
CA THR A 21 6.38 8.74 -4.08
C THR A 21 5.61 9.28 -2.88
N TYR A 22 5.23 8.37 -1.99
CA TYR A 22 4.60 8.66 -0.71
C TYR A 22 5.57 8.35 0.41
N TYR A 23 5.65 9.19 1.43
CA TYR A 23 6.40 8.87 2.64
C TYR A 23 5.57 9.19 3.89
N ILE A 24 5.66 8.30 4.87
CA ILE A 24 5.05 8.49 6.17
C ILE A 24 6.08 9.22 7.05
N PRO A 25 5.77 10.42 7.55
CA PRO A 25 6.74 11.23 8.27
C PRO A 25 7.13 10.62 9.63
N LYS A 26 8.29 11.01 10.16
CA LYS A 26 8.89 10.38 11.35
C LYS A 26 8.06 10.53 12.63
N TYR A 27 7.26 11.58 12.73
CA TYR A 27 6.40 11.83 13.88
C TYR A 27 5.19 10.87 13.92
N GLN A 28 4.88 10.20 12.82
CA GLN A 28 3.77 9.27 12.74
C GLN A 28 4.06 7.93 13.41
N ARG A 29 2.99 7.36 14.00
CA ARG A 29 3.05 6.09 14.72
C ARG A 29 3.51 4.92 13.85
N GLU A 30 3.94 3.86 14.51
CA GLU A 30 4.26 2.60 13.85
C GLU A 30 3.04 1.98 13.13
N TYR A 31 3.28 1.00 12.29
CA TYR A 31 2.23 0.19 11.69
C TYR A 31 1.53 -0.67 12.76
N ILE A 32 0.21 -0.46 12.95
CA ILE A 32 -0.56 -1.09 14.03
C ILE A 32 -1.73 -1.96 13.57
N TRP A 33 -2.10 -1.90 12.29
CA TRP A 33 -3.16 -2.77 11.77
C TRP A 33 -2.84 -4.24 12.02
N SER A 34 -3.88 -4.99 12.36
CA SER A 34 -3.79 -6.40 12.77
C SER A 34 -4.55 -7.28 11.79
N LYS A 35 -4.59 -8.60 12.06
CA LYS A 35 -5.26 -9.58 11.21
C LYS A 35 -6.69 -9.18 10.83
N SER A 36 -7.47 -8.68 11.79
CA SER A 36 -8.86 -8.26 11.51
C SER A 36 -8.95 -7.13 10.48
N ASN A 37 -7.98 -6.21 10.45
CA ASN A 37 -7.95 -5.14 9.45
C ASN A 37 -7.55 -5.67 8.06
N TRP A 38 -6.61 -6.63 8.02
CA TRP A 38 -6.15 -7.23 6.77
C TRP A 38 -7.23 -8.12 6.15
N GLU A 39 -7.96 -8.84 6.99
CA GLU A 39 -9.10 -9.67 6.62
C GLU A 39 -10.25 -8.83 6.07
N ALA A 40 -10.69 -7.81 6.81
CA ALA A 40 -11.68 -6.87 6.32
C ALA A 40 -11.29 -6.28 4.95
N LEU A 41 -10.06 -5.76 4.81
CA LEU A 41 -9.60 -5.21 3.52
C LEU A 41 -9.63 -6.24 2.39
N PHE A 42 -9.21 -7.48 2.65
CA PHE A 42 -9.21 -8.52 1.63
C PHE A 42 -10.64 -8.87 1.20
N ASP A 43 -11.50 -9.14 2.19
CA ASP A 43 -12.86 -9.62 1.97
C ASP A 43 -13.70 -8.52 1.32
N ASP A 44 -13.62 -7.28 1.83
CA ASP A 44 -14.29 -6.11 1.26
C ASP A 44 -13.95 -5.90 -0.23
N VAL A 45 -12.68 -6.08 -0.61
CA VAL A 45 -12.24 -5.96 -2.01
C VAL A 45 -12.71 -7.16 -2.83
N TRP A 46 -12.54 -8.37 -2.31
CA TRP A 46 -12.85 -9.60 -3.04
C TRP A 46 -14.35 -9.78 -3.31
N GLU A 47 -15.18 -9.46 -2.32
CA GLU A 47 -16.64 -9.56 -2.37
C GLU A 47 -17.29 -8.38 -3.11
N SER A 48 -16.55 -7.28 -3.31
CA SER A 48 -17.06 -6.15 -4.09
C SER A 48 -17.25 -6.50 -5.57
N ASN A 49 -18.22 -5.84 -6.20
CA ASN A 49 -18.37 -5.80 -7.66
C ASN A 49 -17.42 -4.77 -8.32
N GLY A 50 -16.34 -4.38 -7.62
CA GLY A 50 -15.48 -3.25 -7.96
C GLY A 50 -15.95 -1.92 -7.36
N GLY A 51 -15.08 -0.91 -7.38
CA GLY A 51 -15.39 0.44 -6.90
C GLY A 51 -15.52 0.59 -5.38
N HIS A 52 -15.08 -0.40 -4.59
CA HIS A 52 -15.19 -0.36 -3.13
C HIS A 52 -14.47 0.87 -2.53
N PHE A 53 -15.15 1.61 -1.65
CA PHE A 53 -14.60 2.80 -1.02
C PHE A 53 -13.72 2.45 0.18
N LEU A 54 -12.42 2.68 0.05
CA LEU A 54 -11.43 2.33 1.07
C LEU A 54 -11.21 3.43 2.12
N GLY A 55 -11.83 4.60 1.97
CA GLY A 55 -11.66 5.75 2.87
C GLY A 55 -10.91 6.92 2.22
N SER A 56 -10.23 7.71 3.04
CA SER A 56 -9.48 8.89 2.60
C SER A 56 -8.00 8.82 2.94
N ILE A 57 -7.20 9.64 2.26
CA ILE A 57 -5.81 9.94 2.59
C ILE A 57 -5.61 11.46 2.57
N ILE A 58 -4.74 11.96 3.44
CA ILE A 58 -4.35 13.37 3.47
C ILE A 58 -2.87 13.47 3.13
N CYS A 59 -2.55 14.26 2.11
CA CYS A 59 -1.21 14.41 1.58
C CYS A 59 -0.77 15.89 1.58
N ILE A 60 0.51 16.12 1.82
CA ILE A 60 1.19 17.40 1.55
C ILE A 60 2.20 17.18 0.43
N ASN A 61 2.15 17.98 -0.63
CA ASN A 61 3.20 17.93 -1.65
C ASN A 61 4.45 18.67 -1.17
N THR A 62 5.54 17.92 -0.98
CA THR A 62 6.82 18.45 -0.49
C THR A 62 7.83 18.73 -1.60
N GLU A 63 7.50 18.36 -2.84
CA GLU A 63 8.25 18.73 -4.04
C GLU A 63 7.27 19.38 -5.05
N PRO A 64 7.07 20.70 -4.96
CA PRO A 64 6.11 21.41 -5.82
C PRO A 64 6.64 21.65 -7.23
N ASP A 65 7.93 21.41 -7.50
CA ASP A 65 8.51 21.51 -8.83
C ASP A 65 7.95 20.42 -9.75
N SER A 66 7.17 20.84 -10.75
CA SER A 66 6.52 19.95 -11.71
C SER A 66 7.50 19.18 -12.62
N HIS A 67 8.77 19.59 -12.66
CA HIS A 67 9.81 18.89 -13.43
C HIS A 67 10.44 17.73 -12.66
N LYS A 68 10.15 17.60 -11.36
CA LYS A 68 10.67 16.52 -10.52
C LYS A 68 9.58 15.51 -10.17
N PRO A 69 9.95 14.27 -9.83
CA PRO A 69 9.04 13.31 -9.24
C PRO A 69 8.37 13.91 -7.99
N ALA A 70 7.05 13.98 -7.98
CA ALA A 70 6.33 14.53 -6.83
C ALA A 70 6.54 13.63 -5.61
N ARG A 71 6.72 14.28 -4.46
CA ARG A 71 6.96 13.60 -3.19
C ARG A 71 5.92 14.04 -2.18
N LEU A 72 5.01 13.12 -1.87
CA LEU A 72 3.86 13.36 -1.02
C LEU A 72 4.11 12.86 0.40
N GLU A 73 4.02 13.75 1.37
CA GLU A 73 3.99 13.40 2.79
C GLU A 73 2.59 12.92 3.15
N LEU A 74 2.47 11.70 3.65
CA LEU A 74 1.21 11.08 4.03
C LEU A 74 0.90 11.39 5.50
N VAL A 75 0.02 12.35 5.75
CA VAL A 75 -0.37 12.80 7.09
C VAL A 75 -1.49 11.95 7.68
N ASP A 76 -2.38 11.43 6.83
CA ASP A 76 -3.43 10.49 7.21
C ASP A 76 -3.54 9.31 6.25
N GLY A 77 -4.06 8.18 6.72
CA GLY A 77 -4.23 6.97 5.92
C GLY A 77 -2.96 6.11 5.81
N GLN A 78 -1.97 6.35 6.67
CA GLN A 78 -0.67 5.65 6.68
C GLN A 78 -0.79 4.11 6.76
N GLN A 79 -1.69 3.62 7.61
CA GLN A 79 -1.89 2.19 7.85
C GLN A 79 -2.48 1.53 6.61
N ARG A 80 -3.47 2.20 6.03
CA ARG A 80 -4.19 1.77 4.84
C ARG A 80 -3.28 1.71 3.62
N MET A 81 -2.56 2.80 3.32
CA MET A 81 -1.63 2.85 2.19
C MET A 81 -0.51 1.79 2.31
N THR A 82 0.01 1.57 3.53
CA THR A 82 1.00 0.51 3.78
C THR A 82 0.41 -0.87 3.50
N THR A 83 -0.81 -1.13 3.97
CA THR A 83 -1.49 -2.42 3.79
C THR A 83 -1.83 -2.69 2.33
N ILE A 84 -2.40 -1.71 1.62
CA ILE A 84 -2.70 -1.79 0.17
C ILE A 84 -1.43 -2.10 -0.62
N SER A 85 -0.31 -1.44 -0.28
CA SER A 85 0.95 -1.67 -0.96
C SER A 85 1.49 -3.09 -0.74
N LEU A 86 1.36 -3.63 0.48
CA LEU A 86 1.69 -5.03 0.76
C LEU A 86 0.73 -6.02 0.08
N PHE A 87 -0.54 -5.64 -0.09
CA PHE A 87 -1.52 -6.45 -0.79
C PHE A 87 -1.20 -6.54 -2.29
N TYR A 88 -0.90 -5.41 -2.95
CA TYR A 88 -0.38 -5.41 -4.32
C TYR A 88 0.89 -6.27 -4.46
N LEU A 89 1.82 -6.17 -3.51
CA LEU A 89 3.05 -6.98 -3.51
C LEU A 89 2.76 -8.49 -3.41
N ALA A 90 1.79 -8.89 -2.57
CA ALA A 90 1.39 -10.29 -2.42
C ALA A 90 0.72 -10.83 -3.69
N ILE A 91 -0.17 -10.05 -4.31
CA ILE A 91 -0.79 -10.38 -5.61
C ILE A 91 0.29 -10.50 -6.68
N TYR A 92 1.24 -9.57 -6.75
CA TYR A 92 2.36 -9.63 -7.69
C TYR A 92 3.16 -10.92 -7.52
N LYS A 93 3.54 -11.27 -6.28
CA LYS A 93 4.26 -12.50 -5.97
C LYS A 93 3.49 -13.75 -6.39
N TYR A 94 2.17 -13.76 -6.17
CA TYR A 94 1.33 -14.87 -6.56
C TYR A 94 1.27 -15.02 -8.08
N LEU A 95 1.03 -13.92 -8.81
CA LEU A 95 0.88 -13.94 -10.26
C LEU A 95 2.18 -14.35 -10.97
N ILE A 96 3.34 -13.82 -10.54
CA ILE A 96 4.62 -14.21 -11.15
C ILE A 96 4.97 -15.68 -10.90
N GLY A 97 4.65 -16.21 -9.71
CA GLY A 97 4.92 -17.61 -9.35
C GLY A 97 3.94 -18.62 -9.94
N ASN A 98 2.81 -18.16 -10.49
CA ASN A 98 1.74 -19.01 -11.02
C ASN A 98 1.31 -18.62 -12.44
N ILE A 99 2.20 -17.96 -13.19
CA ILE A 99 1.96 -17.60 -14.57
C ILE A 99 1.75 -18.88 -15.42
N PRO A 100 0.62 -19.03 -16.13
CA PRO A 100 0.34 -20.22 -16.94
C PRO A 100 1.34 -20.42 -18.08
N ASP A 101 1.71 -19.34 -18.76
CA ASP A 101 2.70 -19.34 -19.84
C ASP A 101 3.65 -18.16 -19.68
N ALA A 102 4.90 -18.46 -19.31
CA ALA A 102 5.93 -17.44 -19.13
C ALA A 102 6.31 -16.72 -20.44
N GLY A 103 6.03 -17.32 -21.60
CA GLY A 103 6.25 -16.72 -22.92
C GLY A 103 5.12 -15.80 -23.40
N ASP A 104 3.97 -15.79 -22.72
CA ASP A 104 2.83 -14.98 -23.10
C ASP A 104 3.10 -13.49 -22.86
N MET A 105 3.19 -12.73 -23.96
CA MET A 105 3.52 -11.31 -23.93
C MET A 105 2.46 -10.48 -23.19
N GLU A 106 1.18 -10.83 -23.28
CA GLU A 106 0.10 -10.09 -22.60
C GLU A 106 0.21 -10.28 -21.08
N GLN A 107 0.47 -11.49 -20.61
CA GLN A 107 0.68 -11.80 -19.20
C GLN A 107 1.93 -11.10 -18.66
N GLN A 108 3.02 -11.08 -19.43
CA GLN A 108 4.23 -10.33 -19.07
C GLN A 108 3.98 -8.83 -18.98
N LEU A 109 3.24 -8.24 -19.94
CA LEU A 109 2.88 -6.82 -19.89
C LEU A 109 2.00 -6.47 -18.68
N LYS A 110 1.04 -7.33 -18.33
CA LYS A 110 0.21 -7.16 -17.12
C LYS A 110 1.06 -7.21 -15.84
N LEU A 111 2.00 -8.15 -15.75
CA LEU A 111 2.92 -8.25 -14.61
C LEU A 111 3.85 -7.04 -14.50
N MET A 112 4.41 -6.59 -15.63
CA MET A 112 5.21 -5.36 -15.68
C MET A 112 4.40 -4.14 -15.26
N GLY A 113 3.15 -4.04 -15.72
CA GLY A 113 2.21 -3.01 -15.30
C GLY A 113 2.03 -3.00 -13.79
N LEU A 114 1.72 -4.15 -13.18
CA LEU A 114 1.59 -4.29 -11.72
C LEU A 114 2.89 -3.96 -10.98
N ARG A 115 4.04 -4.43 -11.47
CA ARG A 115 5.35 -4.10 -10.89
C ARG A 115 5.57 -2.59 -10.84
N ASN A 116 5.24 -1.89 -11.93
CA ASN A 116 5.40 -0.44 -12.05
C ASN A 116 4.38 0.36 -11.22
N ARG A 117 3.34 -0.29 -10.65
CA ARG A 117 2.45 0.30 -9.65
C ARG A 117 3.05 0.33 -8.25
N ILE A 118 4.03 -0.52 -7.96
CA ILE A 118 4.64 -0.65 -6.61
C ILE A 118 6.10 -0.17 -6.54
N ILE A 119 6.81 -0.18 -7.68
CA ILE A 119 8.13 0.43 -7.87
C ILE A 119 8.03 1.48 -8.98
N LEU A 120 8.83 2.55 -8.91
CA LEU A 120 8.94 3.53 -10.00
C LEU A 120 9.61 2.94 -11.24
N SER A 121 9.44 3.60 -12.38
CA SER A 121 10.07 3.20 -13.65
C SER A 121 11.61 3.22 -13.65
N ASP A 122 12.25 3.72 -12.60
CA ASP A 122 13.70 3.63 -12.38
C ASP A 122 14.15 2.23 -11.88
N GLU A 123 13.18 1.33 -11.72
CA GLU A 123 13.30 -0.06 -11.31
C GLU A 123 13.89 -0.29 -9.91
N LYS A 124 14.10 0.78 -9.13
CA LYS A 124 14.82 0.71 -7.84
C LYS A 124 14.06 1.37 -6.70
N THR A 125 13.16 2.30 -7.01
CA THR A 125 12.51 3.13 -5.99
C THR A 125 11.12 2.59 -5.65
N ILE A 126 10.94 2.09 -4.43
CA ILE A 126 9.62 1.72 -3.91
C ILE A 126 8.77 2.98 -3.77
N ARG A 127 7.49 2.92 -4.17
CA ARG A 127 6.60 4.10 -4.19
C ARG A 127 6.14 4.58 -2.82
N LEU A 128 6.19 3.74 -1.79
CA LEU A 128 5.78 4.09 -0.43
C LEU A 128 6.93 3.83 0.55
N PHE A 129 7.18 4.79 1.44
CA PHE A 129 8.12 4.68 2.54
C PHE A 129 7.36 4.73 3.87
N PRO A 130 7.11 3.59 4.54
CA PRO A 130 6.48 3.57 5.86
C PRO A 130 7.30 4.25 6.94
N SER A 131 6.68 4.45 8.11
CA SER A 131 7.34 5.00 9.30
C SER A 131 8.60 4.18 9.64
N TYR A 132 9.61 4.87 10.18
CA TYR A 132 10.84 4.22 10.67
C TYR A 132 10.63 3.52 12.02
N SER A 133 9.54 3.84 12.72
CA SER A 133 9.23 3.30 14.04
C SER A 133 9.12 1.78 14.01
N ASN A 134 9.65 1.11 15.04
CA ASN A 134 9.62 -0.35 15.21
C ASN A 134 10.14 -1.14 13.99
N SER A 135 11.17 -0.65 13.30
CA SER A 135 11.77 -1.28 12.11
C SER A 135 10.80 -1.50 10.94
N ASN A 136 9.67 -0.79 10.89
CA ASN A 136 8.68 -0.97 9.82
C ASN A 136 9.30 -0.71 8.43
N LEU A 137 10.10 0.34 8.27
CA LEU A 137 10.77 0.60 7.00
C LEU A 137 11.75 -0.51 6.60
N ASP A 138 12.51 -1.06 7.55
CA ASP A 138 13.47 -2.13 7.27
C ASP A 138 12.76 -3.42 6.86
N ASP A 139 11.70 -3.79 7.58
CA ASP A 139 10.85 -4.93 7.23
C ASP A 139 10.21 -4.76 5.86
N TYR A 140 9.70 -3.55 5.61
CA TYR A 140 9.03 -3.22 4.37
C TYR A 140 9.99 -3.26 3.17
N LYS A 141 11.19 -2.68 3.30
CA LYS A 141 12.20 -2.78 2.23
C LYS A 141 12.68 -4.21 2.05
N TYR A 142 12.84 -4.97 3.13
CA TYR A 142 13.26 -6.37 3.06
C TYR A 142 12.22 -7.21 2.29
N VAL A 143 10.93 -7.11 2.62
CA VAL A 143 9.88 -7.89 1.93
C VAL A 143 9.79 -7.55 0.44
N TYR A 144 9.94 -6.27 0.08
CA TYR A 144 10.04 -5.83 -1.30
C TYR A 144 11.26 -6.44 -2.00
N SER A 145 12.46 -6.32 -1.41
CA SER A 145 13.70 -6.85 -1.98
C SER A 145 13.72 -8.37 -2.10
N ALA A 146 12.99 -9.08 -1.24
CA ALA A 146 12.85 -10.53 -1.28
C ALA A 146 11.78 -11.01 -2.28
N THR A 147 10.95 -10.10 -2.80
CA THR A 147 9.83 -10.43 -3.69
C THR A 147 10.05 -9.94 -5.11
N ILE A 148 10.72 -8.80 -5.29
CA ILE A 148 10.91 -8.19 -6.60
C ILE A 148 12.38 -8.26 -6.99
N GLU A 149 12.64 -8.89 -8.12
CA GLU A 149 13.96 -8.98 -8.72
C GLU A 149 14.54 -7.59 -9.04
N ASN A 150 15.87 -7.51 -9.03
CA ASN A 150 16.66 -6.31 -9.31
C ASN A 150 16.53 -5.14 -8.30
N LEU A 151 15.74 -5.31 -7.24
CA LEU A 151 15.88 -4.46 -6.06
C LEU A 151 17.15 -4.82 -5.29
N ARG A 152 17.79 -3.82 -4.68
CA ARG A 152 18.95 -4.05 -3.81
C ARG A 152 18.56 -5.03 -2.70
N THR A 153 19.14 -6.23 -2.73
CA THR A 153 18.93 -7.25 -1.69
C THR A 153 19.36 -6.69 -0.34
N LEU A 154 18.44 -6.71 0.62
CA LEU A 154 18.73 -6.33 2.00
C LEU A 154 18.88 -7.57 2.88
N SER A 155 19.72 -7.46 3.90
CA SER A 155 19.78 -8.48 4.94
C SER A 155 18.45 -8.54 5.68
N LYS A 156 18.04 -9.76 6.06
CA LYS A 156 16.81 -9.97 6.82
C LYS A 156 16.90 -9.25 8.18
N PRO A 157 16.00 -8.31 8.49
CA PRO A 157 16.01 -7.63 9.78
C PRO A 157 15.78 -8.61 10.93
N LYS A 158 16.43 -8.35 12.08
CA LYS A 158 16.17 -9.12 13.31
C LYS A 158 14.69 -9.03 13.66
N ASN A 159 14.06 -10.15 14.03
CA ASN A 159 12.64 -10.25 14.37
C ASN A 159 11.63 -9.94 13.25
N TYR A 160 12.06 -9.87 11.98
CA TYR A 160 11.19 -9.57 10.83
C TYR A 160 9.86 -10.36 10.88
N GLY A 161 9.89 -11.69 10.98
CA GLY A 161 8.68 -12.53 10.96
C GLY A 161 7.72 -12.32 12.13
N ASN A 162 8.17 -11.69 13.22
CA ASN A 162 7.36 -11.45 14.41
C ASN A 162 6.58 -10.13 14.33
N ARG A 163 6.99 -9.21 13.45
CA ARG A 163 6.42 -7.86 13.33
C ARG A 163 5.28 -7.78 12.31
N ARG A 164 4.47 -6.72 12.43
CA ARG A 164 3.20 -6.56 11.72
C ARG A 164 3.36 -6.43 10.21
N ILE A 165 4.42 -5.81 9.70
CA ILE A 165 4.66 -5.70 8.25
C ILE A 165 4.84 -7.07 7.62
N ALA A 166 5.70 -7.92 8.19
CA ALA A 166 5.90 -9.28 7.71
C ALA A 166 4.62 -10.12 7.81
N LYS A 167 3.91 -10.02 8.94
CA LYS A 167 2.66 -10.74 9.17
C LYS A 167 1.54 -10.31 8.21
N ALA A 168 1.45 -9.02 7.87
CA ALA A 168 0.46 -8.52 6.91
C ALA A 168 0.72 -9.08 5.50
N PHE A 169 1.99 -9.03 5.05
CA PHE A 169 2.35 -9.62 3.76
C PHE A 169 2.12 -11.14 3.74
N GLN A 170 2.50 -11.84 4.81
CA GLN A 170 2.29 -13.27 4.95
C GLN A 170 0.81 -13.61 4.92
N TYR A 171 -0.04 -12.84 5.61
CA TYR A 171 -1.49 -13.02 5.59
C TYR A 171 -2.06 -13.00 4.16
N PHE A 172 -1.75 -11.98 3.37
CA PHE A 172 -2.23 -11.91 1.98
C PHE A 172 -1.64 -13.03 1.11
N SER A 173 -0.38 -13.38 1.33
CA SER A 173 0.26 -14.51 0.64
C SER A 173 -0.45 -15.83 0.96
N ASP A 174 -0.79 -16.06 2.22
CA ASP A 174 -1.50 -17.26 2.69
C ASP A 174 -2.92 -17.33 2.15
N ARG A 175 -3.65 -16.20 2.13
CA ARG A 175 -4.99 -16.12 1.53
C ARG A 175 -4.97 -16.54 0.05
N LEU A 176 -4.00 -16.04 -0.71
CA LEU A 176 -3.83 -16.37 -2.14
C LEU A 176 -3.38 -17.83 -2.38
N HIS A 177 -2.70 -18.47 -1.43
CA HIS A 177 -2.31 -19.89 -1.51
C HIS A 177 -3.25 -20.84 -0.76
N SER A 178 -4.35 -20.32 -0.21
CA SER A 178 -5.28 -21.13 0.57
C SER A 178 -5.93 -22.22 -0.28
N MET A 179 -6.26 -23.33 0.37
CA MET A 179 -6.92 -24.47 -0.24
C MET A 179 -8.25 -24.75 0.45
N ASP A 180 -9.18 -25.37 -0.27
CA ASP A 180 -10.43 -25.89 0.28
C ASP A 180 -10.17 -27.21 1.06
N GLU A 181 -11.24 -27.76 1.64
CA GLU A 181 -11.19 -29.03 2.39
C GLU A 181 -10.80 -30.24 1.52
N PHE A 182 -10.88 -30.11 0.20
CA PHE A 182 -10.52 -31.14 -0.77
C PHE A 182 -9.10 -30.96 -1.32
N GLY A 183 -8.36 -29.93 -0.88
CA GLY A 183 -7.01 -29.63 -1.32
C GLY A 183 -6.94 -28.87 -2.66
N ASN A 184 -8.06 -28.39 -3.19
CA ASN A 184 -8.05 -27.52 -4.37
C ASN A 184 -7.68 -26.11 -3.95
N ARG A 185 -6.96 -25.39 -4.82
CA ARG A 185 -6.63 -23.99 -4.57
C ARG A 185 -7.88 -23.12 -4.62
N ASN A 186 -8.07 -22.28 -3.60
CA ASN A 186 -9.14 -21.29 -3.58
C ASN A 186 -8.90 -20.16 -4.60
N PHE A 187 -7.64 -19.90 -4.93
CA PHE A 187 -7.27 -18.93 -5.97
C PHE A 187 -6.54 -19.60 -7.13
N THR A 188 -6.96 -19.28 -8.34
CA THR A 188 -6.25 -19.56 -9.59
C THR A 188 -5.50 -18.32 -10.05
N TYR A 189 -4.68 -18.43 -11.08
CA TYR A 189 -4.10 -17.26 -11.74
C TYR A 189 -5.19 -16.27 -12.18
N GLN A 190 -6.28 -16.77 -12.77
CA GLN A 190 -7.38 -15.94 -13.25
C GLN A 190 -8.15 -15.25 -12.13
N SER A 191 -8.43 -15.93 -11.01
CA SER A 191 -9.12 -15.29 -9.89
C SER A 191 -8.23 -14.28 -9.15
N ALA A 192 -6.91 -14.49 -9.12
CA ALA A 192 -5.96 -13.48 -8.63
C ALA A 192 -5.90 -12.24 -9.55
N GLN A 193 -6.05 -12.42 -10.87
CA GLN A 193 -6.21 -11.29 -11.79
C GLN A 193 -7.55 -10.55 -11.59
N ASP A 194 -8.63 -11.25 -11.29
CA ASP A 194 -9.92 -10.62 -10.93
C ASP A 194 -9.79 -9.81 -9.62
N LEU A 195 -9.16 -10.40 -8.60
CA LEU A 195 -8.87 -9.69 -7.35
C LEU A 195 -8.03 -8.43 -7.59
N LEU A 196 -7.03 -8.50 -8.46
CA LEU A 196 -6.23 -7.34 -8.86
C LEU A 196 -7.09 -6.26 -9.53
N SER A 197 -8.01 -6.66 -10.41
CA SER A 197 -8.94 -5.75 -11.08
C SER A 197 -9.85 -5.04 -10.08
N LYS A 198 -10.43 -5.80 -9.14
CA LYS A 198 -11.25 -5.26 -8.05
C LYS A 198 -10.46 -4.28 -7.19
N LEU A 199 -9.24 -4.64 -6.78
CA LEU A 199 -8.35 -3.75 -6.01
C LEU A 199 -8.03 -2.48 -6.80
N ASN A 200 -7.72 -2.58 -8.09
CA ASN A 200 -7.45 -1.42 -8.96
C ASN A 200 -8.64 -0.47 -9.09
N SER A 201 -9.86 -1.00 -9.03
CA SER A 201 -11.10 -0.23 -9.11
C SER A 201 -11.53 0.38 -7.77
N ALA A 202 -11.05 -0.17 -6.64
CA ALA A 202 -11.34 0.37 -5.32
C ALA A 202 -10.87 1.83 -5.22
N THR A 203 -11.61 2.66 -4.51
CA THR A 203 -11.40 4.12 -4.52
C THR A 203 -10.96 4.67 -3.17
N LEU A 204 -10.16 5.73 -3.22
CA LEU A 204 -9.78 6.54 -2.07
C LEU A 204 -10.03 8.01 -2.38
N VAL A 205 -10.55 8.74 -1.39
CA VAL A 205 -10.58 10.20 -1.44
C VAL A 205 -9.19 10.73 -1.07
N LYS A 206 -8.49 11.29 -2.05
CA LYS A 206 -7.20 11.96 -1.84
C LYS A 206 -7.43 13.44 -1.58
N ILE A 207 -7.00 13.90 -0.42
CA ILE A 207 -7.08 15.30 0.00
C ILE A 207 -5.66 15.86 0.01
N ASP A 208 -5.39 16.83 -0.88
CA ASP A 208 -4.13 17.56 -0.90
C ASP A 208 -4.28 18.86 -0.12
N VAL A 209 -3.32 19.12 0.78
CA VAL A 209 -3.28 20.35 1.59
C VAL A 209 -1.93 21.03 1.49
N ALA A 210 -1.94 22.35 1.67
CA ALA A 210 -0.75 23.19 1.51
C ALA A 210 0.21 23.12 2.69
N THR A 211 -0.30 22.93 3.91
CA THR A 211 0.49 23.05 5.15
C THR A 211 0.17 21.94 6.14
N HIS A 212 1.12 21.67 7.05
CA HIS A 212 0.91 20.76 8.18
C HIS A 212 -0.24 21.20 9.09
N SER A 213 -0.43 22.50 9.30
CA SER A 213 -1.53 23.04 10.11
C SER A 213 -2.90 22.67 9.52
N ASP A 214 -3.05 22.79 8.21
CA ASP A 214 -4.28 22.38 7.51
C ASP A 214 -4.50 20.88 7.60
N ALA A 215 -3.44 20.11 7.39
CA ALA A 215 -3.48 18.66 7.48
C ALA A 215 -3.92 18.20 8.87
N PHE A 216 -3.40 18.85 9.92
CA PHE A 216 -3.75 18.57 11.31
C PHE A 216 -5.23 18.89 11.61
N ILE A 217 -5.75 20.03 11.18
CA ILE A 217 -7.17 20.39 11.37
C ILE A 217 -8.08 19.36 10.70
N LEU A 218 -7.76 18.96 9.45
CA LEU A 218 -8.54 17.93 8.75
C LEU A 218 -8.42 16.58 9.44
N PHE A 219 -7.23 16.23 9.93
CA PHE A 219 -7.00 14.99 10.64
C PHE A 219 -7.81 14.90 11.94
N GLU A 220 -7.84 15.97 12.75
CA GLU A 220 -8.65 16.00 13.99
C GLU A 220 -10.15 15.92 13.69
N THR A 221 -10.61 16.61 12.64
CA THR A 221 -12.03 16.59 12.25
C THR A 221 -12.48 15.23 11.71
N LEU A 222 -11.61 14.54 10.94
CA LEU A 222 -11.90 13.22 10.38
C LEU A 222 -11.77 12.10 11.42
N ASN A 223 -10.78 12.15 12.32
CA ASN A 223 -10.56 11.10 13.33
C ASN A 223 -11.46 11.18 14.55
N ASN A 224 -12.25 12.25 14.73
CA ASN A 224 -13.31 12.31 15.74
C ASN A 224 -14.39 11.21 15.58
N ARG A 225 -14.29 10.33 14.57
CA ARG A 225 -15.14 9.14 14.37
C ARG A 225 -14.36 7.82 14.16
N GLY A 226 -13.02 7.82 14.27
CA GLY A 226 -12.15 6.69 13.88
C GLY A 226 -11.34 6.07 15.02
N VAL A 227 -10.24 5.37 14.70
CA VAL A 227 -9.31 4.81 15.70
C VAL A 227 -8.68 5.96 16.49
N PRO A 228 -8.92 6.08 17.80
CA PRO A 228 -8.48 7.24 18.57
C PRO A 228 -6.95 7.35 18.58
N LEU A 229 -6.47 8.58 18.53
CA LEU A 229 -5.06 8.90 18.72
C LEU A 229 -4.66 8.57 20.15
N SER A 230 -3.46 8.02 20.32
CA SER A 230 -2.90 7.97 21.66
C SER A 230 -2.51 9.39 22.12
N ALA A 231 -2.48 9.65 23.42
CA ALA A 231 -2.04 10.94 23.97
C ALA A 231 -0.63 11.33 23.49
N ILE A 232 0.22 10.34 23.18
CA ILE A 232 1.57 10.53 22.65
C ILE A 232 1.53 11.00 21.19
N ASP A 233 0.59 10.49 20.38
CA ASP A 233 0.43 10.92 18.97
C ASP A 233 0.01 12.39 18.90
N LEU A 234 -0.85 12.85 19.82
CA LEU A 234 -1.24 14.25 19.93
C LEU A 234 -0.07 15.18 20.28
N ILE A 235 0.82 14.74 21.19
CA ILE A 235 2.00 15.52 21.58
C ILE A 235 2.98 15.62 20.41
N LYS A 236 3.22 14.51 19.69
CA LYS A 236 4.13 14.48 18.53
C LYS A 236 3.64 15.34 17.37
N ASN A 237 2.33 15.42 17.15
CA ASN A 237 1.75 16.27 16.09
C ASN A 237 1.80 17.77 16.42
N LYS A 238 2.00 18.15 17.70
CA LYS A 238 2.11 19.55 18.14
C LYS A 238 3.54 20.08 18.22
N LEU A 239 4.55 19.24 17.97
CA LEU A 239 5.98 19.57 17.98
C LEU A 239 6.52 19.63 16.55
#